data_AF-A0A2V7EIW4-F1
#
_entry.id   AF-A0A2V7EIW4-F1
#
_cell.length_a   1.000
_cell.length_b   1.000
_cell.length_c   1.000
_cell.angle_alpha   90.00
_cell.angle_beta   90.00
_cell.angle_gamma   90.00
#
_symmetry.space_group_name_H-M   'P 1'
#
loop_
_entity.id
_entity.type
_entity.pdbx_description
1 polymer ?
#
loop_
_entity_poly.entity_id
_entity_poly.type
_entity_poly.pdbx_seq_one_letter_code
_entity_poly.pdbx_strand_id
1 'polypeptide(L)'
;MDTRASDRRGFFRESFDRLLREVTVRTEQRVAPRRYFRPPGAAAELAFLASCTRCGDCIDVCPVHAIIKAPPSAGLAAGTPMIDPAIQACVVCADMPCAQACETGALVPPPDGWGSVHLGTLELDPERCITFHGVPCGVCARACPVGERALALDGAGHPVLKPEGCVGCGVCVTACVTSPSSLRLSLLT
;
A
#
# COMPACT_ATOMS: atom_id res chain seq x y z
N MET A 1 37.60 -29.84 -31.70
CA MET A 1 37.15 -30.01 -30.31
C MET A 1 37.06 -28.63 -29.69
N ASP A 2 35.89 -28.17 -29.28
CA ASP A 2 35.81 -27.07 -28.32
C ASP A 2 34.54 -27.16 -27.47
N THR A 3 34.76 -26.95 -26.18
CA THR A 3 34.00 -27.46 -25.04
C THR A 3 32.90 -26.48 -24.61
N ARG A 4 31.63 -26.85 -24.83
CA ARG A 4 30.47 -26.26 -24.14
C ARG A 4 30.51 -26.67 -22.66
N ALA A 5 31.16 -25.88 -21.82
CA ALA A 5 31.22 -26.10 -20.39
C ALA A 5 30.95 -24.81 -19.61
N SER A 6 29.74 -24.27 -19.75
CA SER A 6 29.15 -23.42 -18.72
C SER A 6 27.65 -23.42 -18.94
N ASP A 7 26.91 -23.90 -17.93
CA ASP A 7 25.56 -23.44 -17.54
C ASP A 7 24.68 -24.57 -16.98
N ARG A 8 25.19 -25.28 -15.97
CA ARG A 8 24.38 -26.17 -15.12
C ARG A 8 24.17 -25.57 -13.72
N ARG A 9 25.15 -24.82 -13.21
CA ARG A 9 25.07 -24.16 -11.89
C ARG A 9 24.16 -22.93 -11.90
N GLY A 10 24.04 -22.23 -13.04
CA GLY A 10 23.14 -21.10 -13.21
C GLY A 10 21.68 -21.55 -13.12
N PHE A 11 21.30 -22.51 -13.97
CA PHE A 11 19.96 -23.11 -13.96
C PHE A 11 19.54 -23.68 -12.59
N PHE A 12 20.45 -24.36 -11.87
CA PHE A 12 20.15 -24.88 -10.53
C PHE A 12 19.99 -23.79 -9.47
N ARG A 13 20.79 -22.70 -9.52
CA ARG A 13 20.62 -21.55 -8.61
C ARG A 13 19.31 -20.82 -8.87
N GLU A 14 18.99 -20.55 -10.12
CA GLU A 14 17.74 -19.87 -10.48
C GLU A 14 16.51 -20.69 -10.09
N SER A 15 16.55 -22.00 -10.31
CA SER A 15 15.48 -22.92 -9.91
C SER A 15 15.33 -22.99 -8.39
N PHE A 16 16.44 -23.01 -7.64
CA PHE A 16 16.43 -23.02 -6.18
C PHE A 16 15.96 -21.68 -5.61
N ASP A 17 16.39 -20.54 -6.17
CA ASP A 17 15.94 -19.20 -5.77
C ASP A 17 14.44 -19.00 -6.05
N ARG A 18 13.95 -19.57 -7.15
CA ARG A 18 12.50 -19.58 -7.46
C ARG A 18 11.73 -20.44 -6.47
N LEU A 19 12.23 -21.63 -6.14
CA LEU A 19 11.63 -22.51 -5.14
C LEU A 19 11.61 -21.85 -3.75
N LEU A 20 12.71 -21.22 -3.34
CA LEU A 20 12.80 -20.49 -2.06
C LEU A 20 11.77 -19.36 -2.00
N ARG A 21 11.64 -18.55 -3.07
CA ARG A 21 10.62 -17.51 -3.17
C ARG A 21 9.20 -18.08 -3.11
N GLU A 22 8.94 -19.20 -3.78
CA GLU A 22 7.63 -19.86 -3.70
C GLU A 22 7.33 -20.38 -2.29
N VAL A 23 8.34 -20.92 -1.59
CA VAL A 23 8.20 -21.40 -0.21
C VAL A 23 7.95 -20.23 0.75
N THR A 24 8.66 -19.10 0.62
CA THR A 24 8.41 -17.92 1.46
C THR A 24 7.01 -17.36 1.24
N VAL A 25 6.57 -17.19 -0.02
CA VAL A 25 5.22 -16.69 -0.33
C VAL A 25 4.14 -17.62 0.23
N ARG A 26 4.29 -18.94 0.08
CA ARG A 26 3.34 -19.92 0.66
C ARG A 26 3.33 -19.90 2.19
N THR A 27 4.46 -19.62 2.81
CA THR A 27 4.58 -19.55 4.28
C THR A 27 3.90 -18.28 4.79
N GLU A 28 4.11 -17.13 4.13
CA GLU A 28 3.40 -15.88 4.41
C GLU A 28 1.89 -16.06 4.39
N GLN A 29 1.36 -16.68 3.32
CA GLN A 29 -0.08 -16.88 3.14
C GLN A 29 -0.71 -17.77 4.22
N ARG A 30 0.04 -18.75 4.75
CA ARG A 30 -0.46 -19.63 5.82
C ARG A 30 -0.39 -18.98 7.21
N VAL A 31 0.62 -18.15 7.44
CA VAL A 31 0.92 -17.59 8.76
C VAL A 31 0.16 -16.28 9.01
N ALA A 32 -0.06 -15.47 7.98
CA ALA A 32 -0.80 -14.20 8.06
C ALA A 32 -1.84 -14.09 6.92
N PRO A 33 -2.94 -14.87 6.94
CA PRO A 33 -3.91 -14.90 5.85
C PRO A 33 -4.73 -13.61 5.71
N ARG A 34 -4.83 -12.81 6.78
CA ARG A 34 -5.47 -11.49 6.77
C ARG A 34 -4.43 -10.41 6.60
N ARG A 35 -4.39 -9.81 5.41
CA ARG A 35 -3.59 -8.62 5.14
C ARG A 35 -4.33 -7.37 5.63
N TYR A 36 -3.58 -6.39 6.11
CA TYR A 36 -4.06 -5.09 6.56
C TYR A 36 -3.31 -4.00 5.79
N PHE A 37 -3.91 -2.82 5.63
CA PHE A 37 -3.16 -1.68 5.08
C PHE A 37 -2.11 -1.29 6.13
N ARG A 38 -0.84 -1.46 5.80
CA ARG A 38 0.25 -1.11 6.70
C ARG A 38 0.62 0.38 6.55
N PRO A 39 1.17 1.01 7.60
CA PRO A 39 1.79 2.32 7.48
C PRO A 39 2.88 2.33 6.40
N PRO A 40 3.22 3.51 5.85
CA PRO A 40 4.28 3.63 4.85
C PRO A 40 5.62 3.11 5.39
N GLY A 41 6.41 2.50 4.51
CA GLY A 41 7.71 1.92 4.85
C GLY A 41 7.64 0.53 5.50
N ALA A 42 6.47 -0.08 5.64
CA ALA A 42 6.37 -1.42 6.20
C ALA A 42 7.16 -2.44 5.38
N ALA A 43 7.97 -3.25 6.07
CA ALA A 43 8.60 -4.41 5.47
C ALA A 43 7.56 -5.44 4.98
N ALA A 44 8.01 -6.45 4.23
CA ALA A 44 7.17 -7.58 3.87
C ALA A 44 6.50 -8.18 5.12
N GLU A 45 5.25 -8.63 5.00
CA GLU A 45 4.36 -8.88 6.14
C GLU A 45 5.00 -9.75 7.25
N LEU A 46 5.71 -10.84 6.89
CA LEU A 46 6.39 -11.65 7.90
C LEU A 46 7.54 -10.91 8.61
N ALA A 47 8.36 -10.18 7.87
CA ALA A 47 9.44 -9.39 8.45
C ALA A 47 8.89 -8.26 9.32
N PHE A 48 7.83 -7.59 8.87
CA PHE A 48 7.12 -6.59 9.65
C PHE A 48 6.57 -7.17 10.97
N LEU A 49 5.89 -8.31 10.92
CA LEU A 49 5.33 -8.97 12.11
C LEU A 49 6.42 -9.43 13.09
N ALA A 50 7.58 -9.84 12.58
CA ALA A 50 8.72 -10.25 13.38
C ALA A 50 9.44 -9.06 14.05
N SER A 51 9.55 -7.92 13.35
CA SER A 51 10.24 -6.73 13.85
C SER A 51 9.35 -5.79 14.67
N CYS A 52 8.03 -5.83 14.52
CA CYS A 52 7.13 -4.92 15.21
C CYS A 52 6.96 -5.31 16.70
N THR A 53 7.40 -4.42 17.59
CA THR A 53 7.26 -4.58 19.06
C THR A 53 5.91 -4.14 19.60
N ARG A 54 5.05 -3.54 18.77
CA ARG A 54 3.71 -3.01 19.16
C ARG A 54 3.77 -1.86 20.19
N CYS A 55 4.89 -1.12 20.23
CA CYS A 55 5.08 0.03 21.12
C CYS A 55 3.99 1.10 20.94
N GLY A 56 3.69 1.46 19.69
CA GLY A 56 2.70 2.49 19.36
C GLY A 56 3.31 3.81 18.89
N ASP A 57 4.63 3.96 18.88
CA ASP A 57 5.29 5.24 18.55
C ASP A 57 4.86 5.80 17.19
N CYS A 58 4.72 4.93 16.19
CA CYS A 58 4.21 5.32 14.87
C CYS A 58 2.77 5.86 14.87
N ILE A 59 1.93 5.42 15.83
CA ILE A 59 0.55 5.89 16.01
C ILE A 59 0.57 7.31 16.59
N ASP A 60 1.37 7.52 17.64
CA ASP A 60 1.42 8.79 18.38
C ASP A 60 1.94 9.94 17.52
N VAL A 61 2.86 9.67 16.59
CA VAL A 61 3.42 10.67 15.67
C VAL A 61 2.60 10.86 14.39
N CYS A 62 1.51 10.12 14.19
CA CYS A 62 0.69 10.25 12.99
C CYS A 62 -0.21 11.50 13.08
N PRO A 63 0.04 12.57 12.29
CA PRO A 63 -0.64 13.86 12.50
C PRO A 63 -2.15 13.80 12.24
N VAL A 64 -2.58 12.87 11.38
CA VAL A 64 -3.99 12.67 11.04
C VAL A 64 -4.64 11.50 11.77
N HIS A 65 -3.91 10.82 12.66
CA HIS A 65 -4.39 9.65 13.39
C HIS A 65 -4.95 8.53 12.48
N ALA A 66 -4.32 8.33 11.32
CA ALA A 66 -4.71 7.29 10.36
C ALA A 66 -4.31 5.88 10.81
N ILE A 67 -3.33 5.78 11.71
CA ILE A 67 -2.78 4.50 12.16
C ILE A 67 -3.50 4.08 13.45
N ILE A 68 -4.04 2.87 13.44
CA ILE A 68 -4.72 2.24 14.57
C ILE A 68 -4.08 0.88 14.86
N LYS A 69 -4.34 0.34 16.05
CA LYS A 69 -3.93 -1.03 16.39
C LYS A 69 -4.86 -2.03 15.73
N ALA A 70 -4.29 -3.03 15.07
CA ALA A 70 -5.04 -4.15 14.56
C ALA A 70 -5.77 -4.89 15.70
N PRO A 71 -7.01 -5.34 15.48
CA PRO A 71 -7.86 -5.86 16.54
C PRO A 71 -7.32 -7.19 17.11
N PRO A 72 -7.75 -7.60 18.33
CA PRO A 72 -7.35 -8.90 18.90
C PRO A 72 -7.68 -10.10 18.01
N SER A 73 -8.72 -9.98 17.17
CA SER A 73 -9.11 -10.99 16.17
C SER A 73 -8.16 -11.10 14.97
N ALA A 74 -7.12 -10.27 14.89
CA ALA A 74 -6.15 -10.24 13.80
C ALA A 74 -5.06 -11.33 13.87
N GLY A 75 -5.12 -12.23 14.87
CA GLY A 75 -4.12 -13.29 15.02
C GLY A 75 -2.73 -12.72 15.31
N LEU A 76 -1.71 -13.14 14.55
CA LEU A 76 -0.33 -12.65 14.73
C LEU A 76 -0.18 -11.14 14.52
N ALA A 77 -1.07 -10.55 13.71
CA ALA A 77 -1.11 -9.12 13.49
C ALA A 77 -1.77 -8.34 14.64
N ALA A 78 -2.36 -8.99 15.64
CA ALA A 78 -3.01 -8.29 16.76
C ALA A 78 -2.05 -7.28 17.44
N GLY A 79 -2.55 -6.06 17.66
CA GLY A 79 -1.80 -4.96 18.27
C GLY A 79 -0.74 -4.31 17.38
N THR A 80 -0.47 -4.83 16.18
CA THR A 80 0.43 -4.19 15.21
C THR A 80 -0.27 -3.00 14.53
N PRO A 81 0.47 -1.98 14.07
CA PRO A 81 -0.12 -0.82 13.43
C PRO A 81 -0.71 -1.18 12.06
N MET A 82 -1.90 -0.66 11.79
CA MET A 82 -2.61 -0.75 10.52
C MET A 82 -3.32 0.58 10.22
N ILE A 83 -3.77 0.75 9.00
CA ILE A 83 -4.60 1.86 8.54
C ILE A 83 -5.95 1.26 8.12
N ASP A 84 -7.03 1.97 8.43
CA ASP A 84 -8.33 1.73 7.80
C ASP A 84 -8.68 2.93 6.91
N PRO A 85 -8.42 2.83 5.59
CA PRO A 85 -8.64 3.93 4.65
C PRO A 85 -10.11 4.36 4.53
N ALA A 86 -11.06 3.52 4.98
CA ALA A 86 -12.47 3.88 5.00
C ALA A 86 -12.82 4.81 6.18
N ILE A 87 -12.04 4.78 7.26
CA ILE A 87 -12.21 5.63 8.44
C ILE A 87 -11.33 6.87 8.35
N GLN A 88 -10.02 6.68 8.16
CA GLN A 88 -9.05 7.75 8.03
C GLN A 88 -7.91 7.32 7.13
N ALA A 89 -7.80 7.98 5.97
CA ALA A 89 -6.76 7.72 4.99
C ALA A 89 -5.40 8.27 5.42
N CYS A 90 -4.32 7.65 4.92
CA CYS A 90 -3.00 8.24 5.01
C CYS A 90 -2.94 9.51 4.15
N VAL A 91 -2.45 10.63 4.68
CA VAL A 91 -2.35 11.88 3.92
C VAL A 91 -1.00 12.11 3.23
N VAL A 92 -0.16 11.06 3.15
CA VAL A 92 1.11 11.10 2.41
C VAL A 92 2.05 12.21 2.93
N CYS A 93 2.31 12.20 4.26
CA CYS A 93 3.21 13.15 4.90
C CYS A 93 4.61 13.10 4.26
N ALA A 94 5.16 14.26 3.88
CA ALA A 94 6.41 14.35 3.12
C ALA A 94 7.61 13.70 3.85
N ASP A 95 7.64 13.81 5.18
CA ASP A 95 8.69 13.35 6.09
C ASP A 95 8.45 11.95 6.67
N MET A 96 7.28 11.35 6.41
CA MET A 96 6.87 10.03 6.94
C MET A 96 7.19 9.83 8.43
N PRO A 97 6.65 10.67 9.35
CA PRO A 97 7.03 10.64 10.76
C PRO A 97 6.78 9.28 11.41
N CYS A 98 5.72 8.58 10.98
CA CYS A 98 5.41 7.22 11.42
C CYS A 98 6.50 6.19 11.09
N ALA A 99 7.16 6.29 9.93
CA ALA A 99 8.27 5.40 9.57
C ALA A 99 9.56 5.82 10.29
N GLN A 100 9.82 7.12 10.42
CA GLN A 100 10.99 7.65 11.13
C GLN A 100 10.99 7.31 12.62
N ALA A 101 9.82 7.25 13.26
CA ALA A 101 9.69 6.89 14.67
C ALA A 101 9.92 5.39 14.95
N CYS A 102 10.05 4.54 13.92
CA CYS A 102 10.20 3.10 14.12
C CYS A 102 11.65 2.69 14.36
N GLU A 103 12.05 2.58 15.63
CA GLU A 103 13.41 2.17 15.99
C GLU A 103 13.74 0.70 15.66
N THR A 104 12.73 -0.16 15.56
CA THR A 104 12.92 -1.60 15.34
C THR A 104 13.12 -1.97 13.87
N GLY A 105 12.93 -1.03 12.96
CA GLY A 105 12.98 -1.28 11.52
C GLY A 105 11.78 -2.07 10.96
N ALA A 106 10.66 -2.15 11.70
CA ALA A 106 9.42 -2.69 11.14
C ALA A 106 8.84 -1.77 10.04
N LEU A 107 8.98 -0.46 10.24
CA LEU A 107 8.74 0.57 9.24
C LEU A 107 10.09 1.21 8.90
N VAL A 108 10.43 1.32 7.63
CA VAL A 108 11.66 1.94 7.15
C VAL A 108 11.30 2.96 6.07
N PRO A 109 11.62 4.25 6.25
CA PRO A 109 11.38 5.26 5.22
C PRO A 109 12.24 4.95 3.99
N PRO A 110 11.66 4.80 2.80
CA PRO A 110 12.44 4.50 1.60
C PRO A 110 13.36 5.66 1.22
N PRO A 111 14.53 5.39 0.63
CA PRO A 111 15.49 6.42 0.25
C PRO A 111 14.97 7.38 -0.82
N ASP A 112 14.04 6.92 -1.66
CA ASP A 112 13.35 7.70 -2.69
C ASP A 112 12.03 8.31 -2.19
N GLY A 113 11.80 8.28 -0.87
CA GLY A 113 10.58 8.79 -0.24
C GLY A 113 9.35 8.00 -0.70
N TRP A 114 8.33 8.71 -1.19
CA TRP A 114 7.07 8.09 -1.63
C TRP A 114 7.15 7.38 -2.99
N GLY A 115 8.28 7.47 -3.71
CA GLY A 115 8.43 6.89 -5.05
C GLY A 115 8.23 5.38 -5.11
N SER A 116 8.62 4.67 -4.06
CA SER A 116 8.53 3.21 -3.95
C SER A 116 7.44 2.72 -3.00
N VAL A 117 6.66 3.63 -2.42
CA VAL A 117 5.64 3.30 -1.42
C VAL A 117 4.30 3.01 -2.09
N HIS A 118 3.78 1.80 -1.86
CA HIS A 118 2.42 1.41 -2.24
C HIS A 118 1.70 0.78 -1.05
N LEU A 119 0.63 1.43 -0.58
CA LEU A 119 -0.21 0.94 0.51
C LEU A 119 -1.32 0.02 -0.02
N GLY A 120 -1.76 0.24 -1.26
CA GLY A 120 -2.87 -0.49 -1.87
C GLY A 120 -3.03 -0.18 -3.36
N THR A 121 -3.94 -0.90 -4.00
CA THR A 121 -4.34 -0.72 -5.39
C THR A 121 -5.66 0.03 -5.44
N LEU A 122 -5.73 1.07 -6.29
CA LEU A 122 -6.91 1.89 -6.46
C LEU A 122 -7.60 1.56 -7.79
N GLU A 123 -8.90 1.35 -7.75
CA GLU A 123 -9.75 1.10 -8.91
C GLU A 123 -10.86 2.16 -8.97
N LEU A 124 -11.19 2.59 -10.19
CA LEU A 124 -12.32 3.46 -10.48
C LEU A 124 -13.46 2.63 -11.06
N ASP A 125 -14.66 2.85 -10.57
CA ASP A 125 -15.91 2.32 -11.12
C ASP A 125 -16.63 3.42 -11.92
N PRO A 126 -16.60 3.36 -13.27
CA PRO A 126 -17.23 4.37 -14.12
C PRO A 126 -18.75 4.40 -13.98
N GLU A 127 -19.39 3.28 -13.64
CA GLU A 127 -20.85 3.21 -13.51
C GLU A 127 -21.34 3.98 -12.28
N ARG A 128 -20.52 4.07 -11.22
CA ARG A 128 -20.84 4.90 -10.03
C ARG A 128 -20.43 6.36 -10.18
N CYS A 129 -19.39 6.63 -10.97
CA CYS A 129 -18.78 7.95 -10.98
C CYS A 129 -19.64 8.97 -11.75
N ILE A 130 -20.14 9.97 -11.02
CA ILE A 130 -21.10 10.97 -11.53
C ILE A 130 -20.59 11.78 -12.73
N THR A 131 -19.28 11.83 -12.95
CA THR A 131 -18.70 12.48 -14.14
C THR A 131 -19.11 11.77 -15.43
N PHE A 132 -19.23 10.44 -15.42
CA PHE A 132 -19.70 9.68 -16.58
C PHE A 132 -21.22 9.79 -16.79
N HIS A 133 -21.92 10.43 -15.85
CA HIS A 133 -23.36 10.73 -15.91
C HIS A 133 -23.63 12.22 -16.13
N GLY A 134 -22.64 12.97 -16.63
CA GLY A 134 -22.79 14.37 -17.02
C GLY A 134 -22.75 15.37 -15.87
N VAL A 135 -22.42 14.95 -14.65
CA VAL A 135 -22.29 15.84 -13.49
C VAL A 135 -20.81 16.20 -13.28
N PRO A 136 -20.41 17.49 -13.42
CA PRO A 136 -19.03 17.90 -13.21
C PRO A 136 -18.56 17.60 -11.78
N CYS A 137 -17.46 16.86 -11.66
CA CYS A 137 -16.84 16.56 -10.39
C CYS A 137 -15.33 16.35 -10.58
N GLY A 138 -14.54 16.69 -9.57
CA GLY A 138 -13.09 16.51 -9.59
C GLY A 138 -12.48 16.45 -8.20
N VAL A 139 -13.31 16.17 -7.19
CA VAL A 139 -12.91 16.20 -5.78
C VAL A 139 -11.82 15.18 -5.49
N CYS A 140 -11.88 14.00 -6.11
CA CYS A 140 -10.89 12.94 -5.94
C CYS A 140 -9.51 13.37 -6.46
N ALA A 141 -9.44 13.99 -7.64
CA ALA A 141 -8.19 14.51 -8.21
C ALA A 141 -7.63 15.68 -7.39
N ARG A 142 -8.48 16.64 -6.99
CA ARG A 142 -8.05 17.79 -6.17
C ARG A 142 -7.60 17.41 -4.76
N ALA A 143 -8.22 16.39 -4.17
CA ALA A 143 -7.85 15.91 -2.84
C ALA A 143 -6.63 14.97 -2.87
N CYS A 144 -6.21 14.49 -4.05
CA CYS A 144 -5.10 13.56 -4.14
C CYS A 144 -3.79 14.21 -3.68
N PRO A 145 -3.15 13.73 -2.60
CA PRO A 145 -1.91 14.35 -2.09
C PRO A 145 -0.71 14.14 -3.02
N VAL A 146 -0.77 13.16 -3.92
CA VAL A 146 0.26 12.93 -4.95
C VAL A 146 0.03 13.79 -6.20
N GLY A 147 -1.15 14.39 -6.33
CA GLY A 147 -1.56 15.22 -7.45
C GLY A 147 -1.73 14.44 -8.76
N GLU A 148 -1.56 15.15 -9.88
CA GLU A 148 -1.81 14.63 -11.24
C GLU A 148 -0.89 13.47 -11.66
N ARG A 149 0.17 13.18 -10.90
CA ARG A 149 1.00 11.98 -11.11
C ARG A 149 0.25 10.69 -10.77
N ALA A 150 -0.74 10.74 -9.88
CA ALA A 150 -1.52 9.58 -9.46
C ALA A 150 -2.97 9.60 -9.97
N LEU A 151 -3.60 10.78 -9.95
CA LEU A 151 -5.00 10.93 -10.32
C LEU A 151 -5.22 12.31 -10.94
N ALA A 152 -5.62 12.33 -12.21
CA ALA A 152 -5.90 13.53 -12.98
C ALA A 152 -7.35 13.52 -13.50
N LEU A 153 -7.75 14.59 -14.17
CA LEU A 153 -8.97 14.62 -14.99
C LEU A 153 -8.58 14.63 -16.47
N ASP A 154 -9.32 13.90 -17.31
CA ASP A 154 -9.18 14.00 -18.76
C ASP A 154 -9.82 15.29 -19.32
N GLY A 155 -9.73 15.48 -20.63
CA GLY A 155 -10.31 16.65 -21.30
C GLY A 155 -11.84 16.73 -21.22
N ALA A 156 -12.52 15.64 -20.87
CA ALA A 156 -13.96 15.59 -20.63
C ALA A 156 -14.32 15.76 -19.14
N GLY A 157 -13.32 15.87 -18.26
CA GLY A 157 -13.50 15.99 -16.81
C GLY A 157 -13.68 14.66 -16.08
N HIS A 158 -13.42 13.51 -16.71
CA HIS A 158 -13.47 12.21 -16.04
C HIS A 158 -12.16 11.92 -15.30
N PRO A 159 -12.21 11.27 -14.12
CA PRO A 159 -11.01 10.87 -13.40
C PRO A 159 -10.21 9.82 -14.17
N VAL A 160 -8.90 10.05 -14.30
CA VAL A 160 -7.93 9.13 -14.89
C VAL A 160 -6.90 8.75 -13.83
N LEU A 161 -6.89 7.46 -13.49
CA LEU A 161 -5.91 6.87 -12.58
C LEU A 161 -4.60 6.60 -13.31
N LYS A 162 -3.49 6.93 -12.66
CA LYS A 162 -2.11 6.64 -13.08
C LYS A 162 -1.46 5.75 -12.02
N PRO A 163 -1.56 4.41 -12.16
CA PRO A 163 -1.13 3.46 -11.14
C PRO A 163 0.33 3.66 -10.70
N GLU A 164 1.21 3.99 -11.64
CA GLU A 164 2.63 4.25 -11.42
C GLU A 164 2.93 5.42 -10.46
N GLY A 165 2.03 6.40 -10.34
CA GLY A 165 2.14 7.45 -9.33
C GLY A 165 1.28 7.22 -8.09
N CYS A 166 0.36 6.25 -8.12
CA CYS A 166 -0.58 6.02 -7.04
C CYS A 166 0.07 5.23 -5.89
N VAL A 167 0.20 5.88 -4.74
CA VAL A 167 0.72 5.26 -3.52
C VAL A 167 -0.36 4.47 -2.74
N GLY A 168 -1.60 4.44 -3.23
CA GLY A 168 -2.68 3.68 -2.59
C GLY A 168 -3.15 4.21 -1.23
N CYS A 169 -3.02 5.52 -0.97
CA CYS A 169 -3.28 6.10 0.34
C CYS A 169 -4.76 6.17 0.75
N GLY A 170 -5.68 6.13 -0.21
CA GLY A 170 -7.13 6.12 0.04
C GLY A 170 -7.81 7.49 0.19
N VAL A 171 -7.08 8.62 0.19
CA VAL A 171 -7.68 9.97 0.37
C VAL A 171 -8.81 10.24 -0.63
N CYS A 172 -8.62 9.82 -1.88
CA CYS A 172 -9.63 9.98 -2.93
C CYS A 172 -10.90 9.13 -2.72
N VAL A 173 -10.81 8.02 -2.00
CA VAL A 173 -11.96 7.17 -1.62
C VAL A 173 -12.79 7.90 -0.58
N THR A 174 -12.16 8.43 0.47
CA THR A 174 -12.83 9.22 1.52
C THR A 174 -13.41 10.53 0.98
N ALA A 175 -12.75 11.15 0.00
CA ALA A 175 -13.21 12.40 -0.62
C ALA A 175 -14.34 12.20 -1.65
N CYS A 176 -14.61 10.97 -2.09
CA CYS A 176 -15.60 10.71 -3.12
C CYS A 176 -17.01 11.04 -2.61
N VAL A 177 -17.79 11.78 -3.42
CA VAL A 177 -19.14 12.22 -3.05
C VAL A 177 -20.22 11.15 -3.25
N THR A 178 -19.89 10.01 -3.85
CA THR A 178 -20.86 8.93 -4.11
C THR A 178 -20.92 7.95 -2.95
N SER A 179 -22.09 7.34 -2.73
CA SER A 179 -22.28 6.28 -1.74
C SER A 179 -22.87 5.03 -2.42
N PRO A 180 -22.12 3.91 -2.52
CA PRO A 180 -20.72 3.75 -2.13
C PRO A 180 -19.76 4.58 -3.00
N SER A 181 -18.53 4.77 -2.52
CA SER A 181 -17.48 5.47 -3.28
C SER A 181 -17.30 4.87 -4.68
N SER A 182 -17.10 5.73 -5.66
CA SER A 182 -16.77 5.33 -7.04
C SER A 182 -15.33 4.83 -7.15
N LEU A 183 -14.51 5.12 -6.16
CA LEU A 183 -13.13 4.62 -6.04
C LEU A 183 -13.09 3.52 -4.98
N ARG A 184 -12.46 2.39 -5.33
CA ARG A 184 -12.27 1.25 -4.43
C ARG A 184 -10.78 1.06 -4.19
N LEU A 185 -10.41 0.96 -2.92
CA LEU A 185 -9.05 0.60 -2.54
C LEU A 185 -9.01 -0.86 -2.11
N SER A 186 -8.05 -1.60 -2.64
CA SER A 186 -7.79 -3.01 -2.34
C SER A 186 -6.35 -3.18 -1.87
N LEU A 187 -6.06 -4.23 -1.12
CA LEU A 187 -4.70 -4.55 -0.71
C LEU A 187 -3.88 -5.05 -1.91
N LEU A 188 -2.57 -4.79 -1.89
CA LEU A 188 -1.65 -5.37 -2.85
C LEU A 188 -1.69 -6.90 -2.71
N THR A 189 -2.06 -7.58 -3.80
CA THR A 189 -2.05 -9.04 -3.91
C THR A 189 -0.65 -9.58 -4.14
#